data_AF-A0A3N7IDB9-F1
#
_entry.id   AF-A0A3N7IDB9-F1
#
_cell.length_a   1.000
_cell.length_b   1.000
_cell.length_c   1.000
_cell.angle_alpha   90.00
_cell.angle_beta   90.00
_cell.angle_gamma   90.00
#
_symmetry.space_group_name_H-M   'P 1'
#
loop_
_entity.id
_entity.type
_entity.pdbx_description
1 polymer ?
#
loop_
_entity_poly.entity_id
_entity_poly.type
_entity_poly.pdbx_seq_one_letter_code
_entity_poly.pdbx_strand_id
1 'polypeptide(L)'
;MLLMALDHIRDLMHIGSLSGDPTDLSATTPALFLTRWVTHLCAPTFVLLSGASAYLSLQKRGDIGAARRFLISRGLWLVILEFTVVNFGIWFDVHFEVFLLQVIAAIGLGFVVLGALLTWNPKILGIIGVGIVALQHVFSSTTSHLFVPGLIPLGENHNLLVGYPPIP
;
A
#
# COMPACT_ATOMS: atom_id res chain seq x y z
N MET A 1 -10.47 3.37 7.23
CA MET A 1 -11.31 2.72 6.20
C MET A 1 -12.19 3.75 5.49
N LEU A 2 -13.17 4.39 6.17
CA LEU A 2 -14.01 5.42 5.54
C LEU A 2 -13.22 6.60 4.95
N LEU A 3 -12.17 7.04 5.65
CA LEU A 3 -11.31 8.14 5.22
C LEU A 3 -10.53 7.82 3.93
N MET A 4 -10.10 6.58 3.73
CA MET A 4 -9.41 6.17 2.50
C MET A 4 -10.36 6.16 1.30
N ALA A 5 -11.62 5.77 1.51
CA ALA A 5 -12.65 5.87 0.46
C ALA A 5 -12.97 7.33 0.09
N LEU A 6 -12.93 8.24 1.07
CA LEU A 6 -13.06 9.68 0.82
C LEU A 6 -11.93 10.19 -0.09
N ASP A 7 -10.71 9.67 0.07
CA ASP A 7 -9.54 10.00 -0.77
C ASP A 7 -9.78 9.60 -2.24
N HIS A 8 -10.25 8.37 -2.47
CA HIS A 8 -10.55 7.88 -3.82
C HIS A 8 -11.74 8.59 -4.47
N ILE A 9 -12.78 8.94 -3.71
CA ILE A 9 -13.91 9.73 -4.24
C ILE A 9 -13.41 11.11 -4.68
N ARG A 10 -12.52 11.74 -3.90
CA ARG A 10 -11.90 13.01 -4.31
C ARG A 10 -11.11 12.83 -5.61
N ASP A 11 -10.24 11.82 -5.69
CA ASP A 11 -9.38 11.63 -6.86
C ASP A 11 -10.16 11.27 -8.14
N LEU A 12 -11.33 10.62 -8.02
CA LEU A 12 -12.18 10.23 -9.16
C LEU A 12 -13.22 11.29 -9.55
N MET A 13 -13.73 12.07 -8.60
CA MET A 13 -14.86 12.98 -8.83
C MET A 13 -14.47 14.47 -8.83
N HIS A 14 -13.29 14.83 -8.32
CA HIS A 14 -12.88 16.22 -8.25
C HIS A 14 -12.12 16.64 -9.51
N ILE A 15 -12.78 17.47 -10.33
CA ILE A 15 -12.35 17.91 -11.67
C ILE A 15 -10.99 18.68 -11.66
N GLY A 16 -10.52 19.12 -10.48
CA GLY A 16 -9.22 19.75 -10.27
C GLY A 16 -8.16 18.90 -9.54
N SER A 17 -8.43 17.64 -9.19
CA SER A 17 -7.50 16.83 -8.39
C SER A 17 -6.23 16.40 -9.16
N LEU A 18 -6.30 16.39 -10.49
CA LEU A 18 -5.20 16.03 -11.38
C LEU A 18 -4.29 17.22 -11.74
N SER A 19 -4.75 18.46 -11.53
CA SER A 19 -4.08 19.68 -12.03
C SER A 19 -3.47 20.57 -10.95
N GLY A 20 -3.82 20.37 -9.68
CA GLY A 20 -3.30 21.17 -8.57
C GLY A 20 -2.80 20.28 -7.44
N ASP A 21 -1.61 20.57 -6.91
CA ASP A 21 -1.08 19.88 -5.74
C ASP A 21 -1.88 20.33 -4.50
N PRO A 22 -2.68 19.45 -3.86
CA PRO A 22 -3.47 19.79 -2.67
C PRO A 22 -2.61 20.05 -1.42
N THR A 23 -1.29 19.99 -1.54
CA THR A 23 -0.31 20.39 -0.53
C THR A 23 0.23 21.80 -0.76
N ASP A 24 -0.05 22.42 -1.91
CA ASP A 24 0.31 23.80 -2.17
C ASP A 24 -0.67 24.75 -1.44
N LEU A 25 -0.19 25.34 -0.35
CA LEU A 25 -0.95 26.29 0.48
C LEU A 25 -1.31 27.57 -0.29
N SER A 26 -0.69 27.84 -1.44
CA SER A 26 -0.98 29.02 -2.26
C SER A 26 -2.24 28.87 -3.12
N ALA A 27 -2.62 27.63 -3.46
CA ALA A 27 -3.74 27.33 -4.37
C ALA A 27 -4.86 26.48 -3.73
N THR A 28 -4.65 25.94 -2.52
CA THR A 28 -5.55 24.98 -1.88
C THR A 28 -6.47 25.62 -0.84
N THR A 29 -7.70 25.10 -0.70
CA THR A 29 -8.60 25.46 0.40
C THR A 29 -8.26 24.66 1.67
N PRO A 30 -8.37 25.25 2.89
CA PRO A 30 -8.07 24.55 4.14
C PRO A 30 -8.82 23.22 4.32
N ALA A 31 -10.05 23.13 3.78
CA ALA A 31 -10.84 21.90 3.80
C ALA A 31 -10.19 20.78 2.96
N LEU A 32 -9.72 21.07 1.74
CA LEU A 32 -9.04 20.08 0.90
C LEU A 32 -7.70 19.63 1.51
N PHE A 33 -6.92 20.56 2.06
CA PHE A 33 -5.69 20.23 2.78
C PHE A 33 -5.94 19.27 3.94
N LEU A 34 -6.97 19.55 4.77
CA LEU A 34 -7.32 18.69 5.90
C LEU A 34 -7.74 17.29 5.46
N THR A 35 -8.47 17.14 4.35
CA THR A 35 -8.83 15.82 3.84
C THR A 35 -7.60 15.00 3.46
N ARG A 36 -6.60 15.59 2.78
CA ARG A 36 -5.37 14.88 2.41
C ARG A 36 -4.46 14.62 3.60
N TRP A 37 -4.38 15.54 4.55
CA TRP A 37 -3.59 15.35 5.77
C TRP A 37 -4.11 14.17 6.60
N VAL A 38 -5.42 14.06 6.76
CA VAL A 38 -6.05 12.95 7.49
C VAL A 38 -5.87 11.62 6.75
N THR A 39 -5.98 11.59 5.43
CA THR A 39 -5.83 10.36 4.64
C THR A 39 -4.38 9.88 4.57
N HIS A 40 -3.42 10.81 4.59
CA HIS A 40 -1.98 10.50 4.64
C HIS A 40 -1.58 9.74 5.92
N LEU A 41 -2.23 10.02 7.05
CA LEU A 41 -1.99 9.29 8.31
C LEU A 41 -2.72 7.94 8.36
N CYS A 42 -3.83 7.80 7.62
CA CYS A 42 -4.65 6.60 7.65
C CYS A 42 -3.88 5.34 7.19
N ALA A 43 -3.13 5.44 6.09
CA ALA A 43 -2.42 4.29 5.55
C ALA A 43 -1.28 3.79 6.48
N PRO A 44 -0.33 4.63 6.94
CA PRO A 44 0.74 4.19 7.86
C PRO A 44 0.21 3.64 9.18
N THR A 45 -0.80 4.28 9.79
CA THR A 45 -1.38 3.80 11.04
C THR A 45 -2.08 2.46 10.87
N PHE A 46 -2.76 2.25 9.73
CA PHE A 46 -3.41 0.97 9.44
C PHE A 46 -2.41 -0.18 9.30
N VAL A 47 -1.31 0.05 8.57
CA VAL A 47 -0.25 -0.96 8.42
C VAL A 47 0.43 -1.26 9.75
N LEU A 48 0.73 -0.23 10.54
CA LEU A 48 1.32 -0.37 11.88
C LEU A 48 0.43 -1.19 12.82
N LEU A 49 -0.86 -0.85 12.92
CA LEU A 49 -1.81 -1.55 13.78
C LEU A 49 -2.04 -2.99 13.30
N SER A 50 -2.08 -3.21 11.98
CA SER A 50 -2.20 -4.55 11.42
C SER A 50 -0.99 -5.42 11.78
N GLY A 51 0.23 -4.90 11.64
CA GLY A 51 1.45 -5.58 12.08
C GLY A 51 1.48 -5.86 13.59
N ALA A 52 1.12 -4.88 14.42
CA ALA A 52 1.03 -5.03 15.87
C ALA A 52 0.00 -6.09 16.27
N SER A 53 -1.16 -6.13 15.59
CA SER A 53 -2.19 -7.14 15.83
C SER A 53 -1.71 -8.55 15.48
N ALA A 54 -0.91 -8.70 14.41
CA ALA A 54 -0.31 -9.98 14.04
C ALA A 54 0.67 -10.47 15.10
N TYR A 55 1.50 -9.57 15.64
CA TYR A 55 2.44 -9.87 16.73
C TYR A 55 1.71 -10.30 18.02
N LEU A 56 0.70 -9.54 18.45
CA LEU A 56 -0.09 -9.88 19.65
C LEU A 56 -0.87 -11.19 19.47
N SER A 57 -1.41 -11.44 18.28
CA SER A 57 -2.09 -12.70 17.94
C SER A 57 -1.13 -13.89 18.02
N LEU A 58 0.10 -13.74 17.53
CA LEU A 58 1.14 -14.76 17.63
C LEU A 58 1.50 -15.05 19.10
N GLN A 59 1.70 -14.00 19.90
CA GLN A 59 2.04 -14.15 21.31
C GLN A 59 0.92 -14.84 22.12
N LYS A 60 -0.34 -14.60 21.75
CA LYS A 60 -1.50 -15.20 22.41
C LYS A 60 -1.73 -16.67 22.02
N ARG A 61 -1.51 -17.05 20.75
CA ARG A 61 -1.76 -18.40 20.25
C ARG A 61 -0.58 -19.35 20.42
N GLY A 62 0.65 -18.83 20.44
CA GLY A 62 1.87 -19.63 20.58
C GLY A 62 2.24 -20.50 19.37
N ASP A 63 1.39 -20.58 18.35
CA ASP A 63 1.62 -21.39 17.14
C ASP A 63 2.09 -20.51 15.96
N ILE A 64 3.40 -20.52 15.74
CA ILE A 64 4.08 -19.82 14.65
C ILE A 64 3.64 -20.36 13.29
N GLY A 65 3.36 -21.66 13.18
CA GLY A 65 2.96 -22.32 11.93
C GLY A 65 1.57 -21.89 11.49
N ALA A 66 0.62 -21.86 12.42
CA ALA A 66 -0.74 -21.37 12.16
C ALA A 66 -0.75 -19.87 11.81
N ALA A 67 0.02 -19.05 12.54
CA ALA A 67 0.13 -17.62 12.27
C ALA A 67 0.74 -17.34 10.89
N ARG A 68 1.82 -18.05 10.52
CA ARG A 68 2.44 -17.93 9.19
C ARG A 68 1.47 -18.25 8.06
N ARG A 69 0.74 -19.37 8.15
CA ARG A 69 -0.27 -19.76 7.16
C ARG A 69 -1.39 -18.73 7.07
N PHE A 70 -1.83 -18.20 8.21
CA PHE A 70 -2.85 -17.16 8.26
C PHE A 70 -2.40 -15.86 7.57
N LEU A 71 -1.18 -15.39 7.84
CA LEU A 71 -0.63 -14.19 7.20
C LEU A 71 -0.45 -14.36 5.69
N ILE A 72 0.14 -15.48 5.26
CA ILE A 72 0.41 -15.73 3.84
C ILE A 72 -0.90 -15.90 3.05
N SER A 73 -1.84 -16.71 3.56
CA SER A 73 -3.12 -16.92 2.87
C SER A 73 -3.92 -15.63 2.73
N ARG A 74 -3.99 -14.81 3.79
CA ARG A 74 -4.65 -13.50 3.72
C ARG A 74 -3.91 -12.52 2.83
N GLY A 75 -2.58 -12.45 2.92
CA GLY A 75 -1.78 -11.57 2.08
C GLY A 75 -1.97 -11.88 0.60
N LEU A 76 -1.93 -13.16 0.23
CA LEU A 76 -2.18 -13.58 -1.15
C LEU A 76 -3.62 -13.27 -1.60
N TRP A 77 -4.60 -13.46 -0.73
CA TRP A 77 -5.99 -13.11 -1.01
C TRP A 77 -6.16 -11.60 -1.28
N LEU A 78 -5.48 -10.74 -0.51
CA LEU A 78 -5.51 -9.29 -0.73
C LEU A 78 -4.89 -8.89 -2.07
N VAL A 79 -3.77 -9.52 -2.45
CA VAL A 79 -3.13 -9.29 -3.76
C VAL A 79 -4.07 -9.70 -4.90
N ILE A 80 -4.71 -10.86 -4.79
CA ILE A 80 -5.68 -11.33 -5.80
C ILE A 80 -6.88 -10.40 -5.89
N LEU A 81 -7.45 -9.98 -4.75
CA LEU A 81 -8.59 -9.07 -4.72
C LEU A 81 -8.27 -7.71 -5.37
N GLU A 82 -7.05 -7.22 -5.19
CA GLU A 82 -6.62 -5.97 -5.83
C GLU A 82 -6.64 -6.10 -7.35
N PHE A 83 -5.95 -7.10 -7.89
CA PHE A 83 -5.83 -7.28 -9.34
C PHE A 83 -7.14 -7.66 -10.02
N THR A 84 -8.12 -8.15 -9.27
CA THR A 84 -9.42 -8.58 -9.81
C THR A 84 -10.52 -7.57 -9.49
N VAL A 85 -11.01 -7.56 -8.24
CA VAL A 85 -12.19 -6.81 -7.82
C VAL A 85 -11.95 -5.31 -7.79
N VAL A 86 -10.81 -4.87 -7.24
CA VAL A 86 -10.50 -3.44 -7.12
C VAL A 86 -10.16 -2.86 -8.49
N ASN A 87 -9.35 -3.57 -9.27
CA ASN A 87 -9.01 -3.17 -10.63
C ASN A 87 -10.26 -3.02 -11.51
N PHE A 88 -11.14 -4.03 -11.49
CA PHE A 88 -12.43 -4.00 -12.18
C PHE A 88 -13.35 -2.90 -11.66
N GLY A 89 -13.40 -2.67 -10.34
CA GLY A 89 -14.25 -1.65 -9.72
C GLY A 89 -13.85 -0.21 -10.01
N ILE A 90 -12.57 0.06 -10.30
CA ILE A 90 -12.07 1.40 -10.61
C ILE A 90 -12.18 1.69 -12.12
N TRP A 91 -11.74 0.77 -12.97
CA TRP A 91 -11.68 1.00 -14.42
C TRP A 91 -12.92 0.52 -15.18
N PHE A 92 -13.77 -0.33 -14.58
CA PHE A 92 -14.90 -0.99 -15.24
C PHE A 92 -14.52 -1.69 -16.56
N ASP A 93 -13.25 -2.05 -16.70
CA ASP A 93 -12.70 -2.69 -17.89
C ASP A 93 -12.63 -4.21 -17.68
N VAL A 94 -13.18 -4.95 -18.65
CA VAL A 94 -13.22 -6.42 -18.66
C VAL A 94 -11.90 -7.00 -19.22
N HIS A 95 -11.14 -6.20 -19.97
CA HIS A 95 -9.91 -6.64 -20.65
C HIS A 95 -8.65 -6.53 -19.76
N PHE A 96 -8.75 -5.93 -18.56
CA PHE A 96 -7.64 -5.78 -17.62
C PHE A 96 -6.38 -5.16 -18.26
N GLU A 97 -6.54 -4.16 -19.14
CA GLU A 97 -5.41 -3.53 -19.84
C GLU A 97 -4.51 -2.74 -18.87
N VAL A 98 -5.04 -2.26 -17.75
CA VAL A 98 -4.25 -1.52 -16.74
C VAL A 98 -4.35 -2.19 -15.38
N PHE A 99 -3.30 -2.87 -14.95
CA PHE A 99 -3.21 -3.41 -13.60
C PHE A 99 -2.81 -2.32 -12.60
N LEU A 100 -3.58 -2.16 -11.53
CA LEU A 100 -3.30 -1.21 -10.45
C LEU A 100 -2.62 -1.92 -9.29
N LEU A 101 -1.46 -1.42 -8.87
CA LEU A 101 -0.85 -1.75 -7.59
C LEU A 101 -1.10 -0.60 -6.62
N GLN A 102 -2.16 -0.69 -5.82
CA GLN A 102 -2.44 0.26 -4.75
C GLN A 102 -2.13 -0.34 -3.37
N VAL A 103 -2.57 0.39 -2.34
CA VAL A 103 -2.25 0.15 -0.93
C VAL A 103 -2.59 -1.29 -0.50
N ILE A 104 -3.67 -1.88 -1.03
CA ILE A 104 -4.13 -3.21 -0.61
C ILE A 104 -3.13 -4.30 -1.04
N ALA A 105 -2.67 -4.26 -2.29
CA ALA A 105 -1.66 -5.21 -2.76
C ALA A 105 -0.30 -5.01 -2.08
N ALA A 106 0.10 -3.76 -1.82
CA ALA A 106 1.33 -3.46 -1.07
C ALA A 106 1.28 -4.06 0.35
N ILE A 107 0.15 -3.93 1.06
CA ILE A 107 -0.05 -4.53 2.38
C ILE A 107 -0.11 -6.06 2.28
N GLY A 108 -0.76 -6.59 1.25
CA GLY A 108 -0.83 -8.03 1.00
C GLY A 108 0.56 -8.66 0.84
N LEU A 109 1.41 -8.05 0.00
CA LEU A 109 2.81 -8.43 -0.14
C LEU A 109 3.58 -8.28 1.18
N GLY A 110 3.36 -7.19 1.92
CA GLY A 110 3.92 -7.00 3.25
C GLY A 110 3.59 -8.13 4.23
N PHE A 111 2.35 -8.64 4.23
CA PHE A 111 1.96 -9.79 5.05
C PHE A 111 2.57 -11.11 4.58
N VAL A 112 2.75 -11.31 3.27
CA VAL A 112 3.44 -12.49 2.75
C VAL A 112 4.90 -12.48 3.18
N VAL A 113 5.59 -11.35 3.05
CA VAL A 113 6.98 -11.18 3.49
C VAL A 113 7.09 -11.34 5.00
N LEU A 114 6.22 -10.70 5.79
CA LEU A 114 6.20 -10.84 7.24
C LEU A 114 5.92 -12.29 7.67
N GLY A 115 5.01 -12.99 6.99
CA GLY A 115 4.72 -14.39 7.23
C GLY A 115 5.92 -15.30 6.92
N ALA A 116 6.70 -14.99 5.88
CA ALA A 116 7.94 -15.70 5.56
C ALA A 116 9.05 -15.43 6.60
N LEU A 117 9.13 -14.20 7.12
CA LEU A 117 10.12 -13.76 8.09
C LEU A 117 9.66 -13.95 9.55
N LEU A 118 8.51 -14.57 9.80
CA LEU A 118 7.91 -14.69 11.14
C LEU A 118 8.77 -15.50 12.13
N THR A 119 9.71 -16.31 11.64
CA THR A 119 10.65 -17.06 12.47
C THR A 119 11.78 -16.20 13.04
N TRP A 120 11.96 -14.97 12.55
CA TRP A 120 13.01 -14.07 12.98
C TRP A 120 12.62 -13.33 14.26
N ASN A 121 13.62 -12.93 15.04
CA ASN A 121 13.38 -12.17 16.26
C ASN A 121 12.70 -10.83 15.90
N PRO A 122 11.58 -10.45 16.56
CA PRO A 122 10.86 -9.21 16.28
C PRO A 122 11.74 -7.96 16.36
N LYS A 123 12.81 -7.98 17.17
CA LYS A 123 13.79 -6.88 17.23
C LYS A 123 14.51 -6.67 15.90
N ILE A 124 14.87 -7.75 15.20
CA ILE A 124 15.56 -7.70 13.91
C ILE A 124 14.62 -7.12 12.85
N LEU A 125 13.36 -7.56 12.83
CA LEU A 125 12.35 -7.00 11.91
C LEU A 125 12.14 -5.50 12.15
N GLY A 126 12.10 -5.06 13.41
CA GLY A 126 11.99 -3.64 13.75
C GLY A 126 13.19 -2.82 13.27
N ILE A 127 14.42 -3.33 13.47
CA ILE A 127 15.65 -2.69 12.99
C ILE A 127 15.65 -2.60 11.46
N ILE A 128 15.26 -3.67 10.76
CA ILE A 128 15.17 -3.68 9.30
C ILE A 128 14.15 -2.64 8.83
N GLY A 129 12.97 -2.58 9.45
CA GLY A 129 11.94 -1.60 9.11
C GLY A 129 12.41 -0.15 9.30
N VAL A 130 13.05 0.15 10.43
CA VAL A 130 13.64 1.48 10.68
C VAL A 130 14.77 1.77 9.68
N GLY A 131 15.58 0.77 9.35
CA GLY A 131 16.62 0.88 8.33
C GLY A 131 16.06 1.23 6.96
N ILE A 132 14.98 0.57 6.51
CA ILE A 132 14.32 0.87 5.25
C ILE A 132 13.84 2.33 5.25
N VAL A 133 13.14 2.78 6.30
CA VAL A 133 12.64 4.18 6.41
C VAL A 133 13.78 5.20 6.45
N ALA A 134 14.89 4.89 7.11
CA ALA A 134 16.03 5.81 7.20
C ALA A 134 16.82 5.88 5.88
N LEU A 135 16.95 4.76 5.17
CA LEU A 135 17.70 4.68 3.91
C LEU A 135 16.84 4.97 2.67
N GLN A 136 15.51 5.05 2.79
CA GLN A 136 14.60 5.29 1.65
C GLN A 136 15.00 6.52 0.83
N HIS A 137 15.48 7.59 1.49
CA HIS A 137 15.89 8.83 0.82
C HIS A 137 17.15 8.66 -0.05
N VAL A 138 18.00 7.68 0.29
CA VAL A 138 19.19 7.33 -0.52
C VAL A 138 18.79 6.41 -1.67
N PHE A 139 17.90 5.46 -1.41
CA PHE A 139 17.41 4.51 -2.43
C PHE A 139 16.47 5.15 -3.44
N SER A 140 15.74 6.21 -3.08
CA SER A 140 14.88 6.97 -4.00
C SER A 140 15.64 7.67 -5.12
N SER A 141 16.97 7.85 -4.97
CA SER A 141 17.85 8.35 -6.04
C SER A 141 18.12 7.29 -7.13
N THR A 142 17.94 6.00 -6.79
CA THR A 142 18.11 4.89 -7.73
C THR A 142 16.74 4.57 -8.32
N THR A 143 16.54 4.85 -9.62
CA THR A 143 15.30 4.75 -10.40
C THR A 143 14.74 3.32 -10.48
N SER A 144 14.39 2.74 -9.35
CA SER A 144 13.80 1.42 -9.24
C SER A 144 12.31 1.61 -8.97
N HIS A 145 11.48 1.11 -9.90
CA HIS A 145 10.01 1.17 -9.83
C HIS A 145 9.41 0.45 -8.60
N LEU A 146 10.27 -0.14 -7.75
CA LEU A 146 9.90 -0.66 -6.45
C LEU A 146 9.74 0.43 -5.37
N PHE A 147 10.29 1.63 -5.57
CA PHE A 147 10.30 2.73 -4.58
C PHE A 147 9.62 4.01 -5.08
N VAL A 148 9.30 4.09 -6.37
CA VAL A 148 8.67 5.28 -6.97
C VAL A 148 7.41 4.85 -7.71
N PRO A 149 6.29 5.58 -7.55
CA PRO A 149 5.11 5.38 -8.37
C PRO A 149 5.45 5.50 -9.86
N GLY A 150 4.93 4.61 -10.69
CA GLY A 150 5.26 4.60 -12.10
C GLY A 150 4.45 3.63 -12.92
N LEU A 151 4.43 3.86 -14.23
CA LEU A 151 3.84 2.94 -15.21
C LEU A 151 4.94 1.98 -15.70
N ILE A 152 4.72 0.68 -15.50
CA ILE A 152 5.56 -0.37 -16.05
C ILE A 152 4.78 -1.01 -17.20
N PRO A 153 5.20 -0.84 -18.47
CA PRO A 153 4.54 -1.52 -19.58
C PRO A 153 4.82 -3.02 -19.49
N LEU A 154 3.77 -3.82 -19.35
CA LEU A 154 3.78 -5.29 -19.37
C LEU A 154 3.36 -5.79 -20.76
N GLY A 155 4.10 -5.38 -21.80
CA GLY A 155 3.83 -5.77 -23.20
C GLY A 155 3.11 -4.68 -24.02
N GLU A 156 2.53 -5.08 -25.16
CA GLU A 156 1.95 -4.12 -26.13
C GLU A 156 0.59 -3.53 -25.69
N ASN A 157 -0.19 -4.25 -24.87
CA ASN A 157 -1.55 -3.86 -24.47
C ASN A 157 -1.80 -3.85 -22.95
N HIS A 158 -0.82 -4.20 -22.12
CA HIS A 158 -1.00 -4.23 -20.67
C HIS A 158 -0.01 -3.30 -19.97
N ASN A 159 -0.51 -2.44 -19.09
CA ASN A 159 0.30 -1.52 -18.31
C ASN A 159 0.07 -1.79 -16.82
N LEU A 160 1.15 -1.81 -16.04
CA LEU A 160 1.09 -1.88 -14.58
C LEU A 160 1.31 -0.49 -14.01
N LEU A 161 0.25 0.13 -13.51
CA LEU A 161 0.33 1.38 -12.78
C LEU A 161 0.63 1.08 -11.31
N VAL A 162 1.86 1.35 -10.90
CA VAL A 162 2.29 1.32 -9.51
C VAL A 162 1.88 2.64 -8.88
N GLY A 163 0.72 2.67 -8.22
CA GLY A 163 0.25 3.83 -7.46
C GLY A 163 0.91 3.89 -6.08
N TYR A 164 1.08 2.73 -5.44
CA TYR A 164 1.82 2.58 -4.18
C TYR A 164 2.94 1.57 -4.34
N PRO A 165 4.21 2.01 -4.20
CA PRO A 165 5.33 1.09 -4.27
C PRO A 165 5.25 0.04 -3.14
N PRO A 166 5.59 -1.23 -3.42
CA PRO A 166 5.54 -2.30 -2.43
C PRO A 166 6.60 -2.13 -1.32
N ILE A 167 7.62 -1.30 -1.55
CA ILE A 167 8.62 -0.91 -0.55
C ILE A 167 8.55 0.61 -0.41
N PRO A 168 8.36 1.15 0.81
CA PRO A 168 8.36 2.58 1.05
C PRO A 168 9.75 3.20 0.78
#